data_AF-A0A961YNW3-F1
#
_entry.id   AF-A0A961YNW3-F1
#
_cell.length_a   1.000
_cell.length_b   1.000
_cell.length_c   1.000
_cell.angle_alpha   90.00
_cell.angle_beta   90.00
_cell.angle_gamma   90.00
#
_symmetry.space_group_name_H-M   'P 1'
#
loop_
_entity.id
_entity.type
_entity.pdbx_description
1 polymer ?
#
loop_
_entity_poly.entity_id
_entity_poly.type
_entity_poly.pdbx_seq_one_letter_code
_entity_poly.pdbx_strand_id
1 'polypeptide(L)' 'MRRRTRKLIGTVTLMLFVPFYALVAMSVASARLADASVLGQTVFFVIAGLIWLVPAGAIIWWMERPESPR' A
#
# COMPACT_ATOMS: atom_id res chain seq x y z
N MET A 1 23.85 3.49 -7.22
CA MET A 1 23.61 2.24 -6.49
C MET A 1 23.14 1.18 -7.47
N ARG A 2 23.61 -0.07 -7.37
CA ARG A 2 23.34 -1.14 -8.34
C ARG A 2 21.83 -1.41 -8.47
N ARG A 3 21.30 -1.44 -9.70
CA ARG A 3 19.94 -1.86 -10.13
C ARG A 3 19.27 -2.96 -9.29
N ARG A 4 20.05 -3.94 -8.82
CA ARG A 4 19.58 -5.05 -7.98
C ARG A 4 19.15 -4.61 -6.57
N THR A 5 19.84 -3.65 -5.96
CA THR A 5 19.52 -3.17 -4.60
C THR A 5 18.23 -2.36 -4.59
N ARG A 6 17.97 -1.53 -5.61
CA ARG A 6 16.70 -0.79 -5.76
C ARG A 6 15.50 -1.71 -5.91
N LYS A 7 15.63 -2.80 -6.69
CA LYS A 7 14.58 -3.82 -6.81
C LYS A 7 14.35 -4.56 -5.50
N LEU A 8 15.41 -4.97 -4.79
CA LEU A 8 15.26 -5.65 -3.50
C LEU A 8 14.56 -4.78 -2.46
N ILE A 9 14.95 -3.51 -2.35
CA ILE A 9 14.31 -2.57 -1.41
C ILE A 9 12.85 -2.35 -1.77
N GLY A 10 12.53 -2.11 -3.05
CA GLY A 10 11.13 -1.91 -3.47
C GLY A 10 10.25 -3.13 -3.20
N THR A 11 10.76 -4.35 -3.44
CA THR A 11 10.05 -5.60 -3.13
C THR A 11 9.83 -5.77 -1.64
N VAL A 12 10.86 -5.55 -0.81
CA VAL A 12 10.75 -5.67 0.66
C VAL A 12 9.80 -4.62 1.23
N THR A 13 9.85 -3.38 0.73
CA THR A 13 8.93 -2.31 1.14
C THR A 13 7.49 -2.68 0.81
N LEU A 14 7.19 -3.15 -0.41
CA LEU A 14 5.84 -3.61 -0.77
C LEU A 14 5.41 -4.78 0.12
N MET A 15 6.30 -5.74 0.35
CA MET A 15 6.02 -6.94 1.14
C MET A 15 5.72 -6.64 2.61
N LEU A 16 6.33 -5.59 3.18
CA LEU A 16 6.03 -5.12 4.54
C LEU A 16 4.82 -4.17 4.58
N PHE A 17 4.66 -3.35 3.55
CA PHE A 17 3.59 -2.36 3.46
C PHE A 17 2.21 -3.01 3.36
N VAL A 18 2.07 -4.07 2.55
CA VAL A 18 0.79 -4.79 2.36
C VAL A 18 0.20 -5.33 3.68
N PRO A 19 0.92 -6.16 4.48
CA PRO A 19 0.37 -6.69 5.73
C PRO A 19 0.17 -5.60 6.78
N PHE A 20 1.07 -4.61 6.87
CA PHE A 20 0.90 -3.48 7.79
C PHE A 20 -0.36 -2.68 7.46
N TYR A 21 -0.59 -2.40 6.18
CA TYR A 21 -1.78 -1.71 5.70
C TYR A 21 -3.06 -2.52 5.95
N ALA A 22 -3.03 -3.82 5.69
CA ALA A 22 -4.17 -4.71 5.95
C ALA A 22 -4.55 -4.74 7.44
N LEU A 23 -3.57 -4.79 8.33
CA LEU A 23 -3.79 -4.72 9.78
C LEU A 23 -4.40 -3.37 10.20
N VAL A 24 -3.90 -2.26 9.66
CA VAL A 24 -4.48 -0.93 9.91
C VAL A 24 -5.92 -0.86 9.40
N ALA A 25 -6.19 -1.33 8.17
CA ALA A 25 -7.53 -1.36 7.61
C ALA A 25 -8.50 -2.22 8.43
N MET A 26 -8.08 -3.41 8.87
CA MET A 26 -8.89 -4.28 9.74
C MET A 26 -9.06 -3.70 11.14
N SER A 27 -8.05 -3.03 11.70
CA SER A 27 -8.14 -2.37 13.00
C SER A 27 -9.08 -1.18 12.95
N VAL A 28 -9.06 -0.38 11.88
CA VAL A 28 -10.01 0.74 11.72
C VAL A 28 -11.41 0.23 11.42
N ALA A 29 -11.55 -0.82 10.60
CA ALA A 29 -12.83 -1.48 10.36
C ALA A 29 -13.41 -2.03 11.67
N SER A 30 -12.65 -2.76 12.48
CA SER A 30 -13.16 -3.26 13.77
C SER A 30 -13.47 -2.13 14.77
N ALA A 31 -12.64 -1.08 14.84
CA ALA A 31 -12.81 0.01 15.80
C ALA A 31 -13.97 0.98 15.45
N ARG A 32 -14.26 1.18 14.16
CA ARG A 32 -15.30 2.13 13.72
C ARG A 32 -16.60 1.47 13.31
N LEU A 33 -16.58 0.15 13.14
CA LEU A 33 -17.67 -0.57 12.53
C LEU A 33 -18.25 -1.69 13.39
N ALA A 34 -17.87 -1.75 14.66
CA ALA A 34 -18.62 -2.50 15.64
C ALA A 34 -20.09 -2.01 15.74
N ASP A 35 -20.34 -0.71 15.48
CA ASP A 35 -21.66 -0.06 15.62
C ASP A 35 -22.19 0.65 14.35
N ALA A 36 -21.41 0.68 13.24
CA ALA A 36 -21.76 1.47 12.05
C ALA A 36 -22.36 0.63 10.90
N SER A 37 -23.19 1.26 10.06
CA SER A 37 -23.88 0.62 8.94
C SER A 37 -22.92 0.08 7.85
N VAL A 38 -23.31 -0.99 7.18
CA VAL A 38 -22.56 -1.65 6.08
C VAL A 38 -22.11 -0.66 5.00
N LEU A 39 -22.89 0.40 4.75
CA LEU A 39 -22.54 1.46 3.80
C LEU A 39 -21.28 2.26 4.24
N GLY A 40 -21.14 2.55 5.53
CA GLY A 40 -19.93 3.20 6.07
C GLY A 40 -18.70 2.30 5.94
N GLN A 41 -18.88 0.98 6.09
CA GLN A 41 -17.83 -0.01 5.91
C GLN A 41 -17.31 -0.02 4.48
N THR A 42 -18.24 -0.05 3.52
CA THR A 42 -17.91 -0.10 2.10
C THR A 42 -17.18 1.16 1.67
N VAL A 43 -17.66 2.35 2.06
CA VAL A 43 -16.97 3.61 1.74
C VAL A 43 -15.59 3.67 2.37
N PHE A 44 -15.43 3.22 3.61
CA PHE A 44 -14.12 3.17 4.27
C PHE A 44 -13.16 2.23 3.53
N PHE A 45 -13.58 1.02 3.19
CA PHE A 45 -12.73 0.08 2.43
C PHE A 45 -12.42 0.58 1.02
N VAL A 46 -13.32 1.30 0.36
CA VAL A 46 -13.06 1.93 -0.95
C VAL A 46 -12.00 3.00 -0.81
N ILE A 47 -12.12 3.91 0.17
CA ILE A 47 -11.13 4.98 0.39
C ILE A 47 -9.79 4.40 0.82
N ALA A 48 -9.79 3.41 1.71
CA ALA A 48 -8.58 2.69 2.10
C ALA A 48 -7.92 2.01 0.87
N GLY A 49 -8.73 1.31 0.08
CA GLY A 49 -8.34 0.73 -1.21
C GLY A 49 -7.72 1.74 -2.19
N LEU A 50 -8.20 2.98 -2.20
CA LEU A 50 -7.67 4.03 -3.08
C LEU A 50 -6.41 4.70 -2.52
N ILE A 51 -6.37 4.90 -1.19
CA ILE A 51 -5.21 5.50 -0.52
C ILE A 51 -3.96 4.64 -0.71
N TRP A 52 -4.07 3.31 -0.69
CA TRP A 52 -2.88 2.45 -0.84
C TRP A 52 -2.39 2.36 -2.30
N LEU A 53 -3.24 2.68 -3.29
CA LEU A 53 -2.85 2.67 -4.71
C LEU A 53 -1.75 3.69 -5.01
N VAL A 54 -1.82 4.87 -4.38
CA VAL A 54 -0.83 5.95 -4.54
C VAL A 54 0.58 5.53 -4.11
N PRO A 55 0.81 5.04 -2.87
CA PRO A 55 2.12 4.57 -2.44
C PRO A 55 2.57 3.32 -3.20
N ALA A 56 1.67 2.38 -3.52
CA ALA A 56 2.03 1.21 -4.33
C ALA A 56 2.52 1.63 -5.73
N GLY A 57 1.79 2.52 -6.40
CA GLY A 57 2.16 3.06 -7.70
C GLY A 57 3.47 3.87 -7.65
N ALA A 58 3.67 4.67 -6.59
CA ALA A 58 4.92 5.42 -6.40
C ALA A 58 6.13 4.49 -6.22
N ILE A 59 5.99 3.40 -5.45
CA ILE A 59 7.04 2.40 -5.26
C ILE A 59 7.34 1.68 -6.58
N ILE A 60 6.31 1.21 -7.30
CA ILE A 60 6.48 0.50 -8.58
C ILE A 60 7.13 1.41 -9.61
N TRP A 61 6.67 2.66 -9.76
CA TRP A 61 7.26 3.64 -10.66
C TRP A 61 8.73 3.93 -10.30
N TRP A 62 9.05 3.98 -9.01
CA TRP A 62 10.42 4.12 -8.55
C TRP A 62 11.28 2.88 -8.83
N MET A 63 10.70 1.67 -8.83
CA MET A 63 11.38 0.42 -9.21
C MET A 63 11.60 0.32 -10.72
N GLU A 64 10.61 0.72 -11.53
CA GLU A 64 10.66 0.64 -12.99
C GLU A 64 11.49 1.74 -13.64
N ARG A 65 11.70 2.88 -12.97
CA ARG A 65 12.52 3.99 -13.50
C ARG A 65 13.87 3.47 -14.03
N PRO A 66 14.11 3.51 -15.36
CA PRO A 66 15.33 2.99 -15.94
C PRO A 66 16.48 3.87 -15.46
N GLU A 67 17.42 3.27 -14.75
CA GLU A 67 18.70 3.94 -14.46
C GLU A 67 19.40 4.27 -15.77
N SER A 68 19.71 5.57 -15.93
CA SER A 68 20.28 6.15 -17.13
C SER A 68 21.47 5.34 -17.63
N PRO A 69 21.57 5.11 -18.96
CA PRO A 69 22.71 4.43 -19.54
C PRO A 69 23.96 5.27 -19.25
N ARG A 70 24.94 4.66 -18.58
CA ARG A 70 26.32 5.11 -18.58
C ARG A 70 27.13 4.11 -19.37
#